data_AF-A0A938LY85-F1
#
_entry.id   AF-A0A938LY85-F1
#
_cell.length_a   1.000
_cell.length_b   1.000
_cell.length_c   1.000
_cell.angle_alpha   90.00
_cell.angle_beta   90.00
_cell.angle_gamma   90.00
#
_symmetry.space_group_name_H-M   'P 1'
#
loop_
_entity.id
_entity.type
_entity.pdbx_description
1 polymer ?
#
loop_
_entity_poly.entity_id
_entity_poly.type
_entity_poly.pdbx_seq_one_letter_code
_entity_poly.pdbx_strand_id
1 'polypeptide(L)'
;MSKEERDQEVIRVTFGSTPSNINKCWGWKISGNPERVKGTWTEKEKELGQLAANKTPQVREVWRTKTYVYWAPFNYANVKVELGRPDTGCEFNPDGAELDIYPYGSITIEEDEPIVAVTVIGSGCSTNGFVVLEAEPLEWKYPRTAVRMRQDNLWGMHVRGDAWFAGITETWNDAGLSSARFDLPESKKVILGGGSNGADPHYCFRVIRVEVKERV
;
A
#
# COMPACT_ATOMS: atom_id res chain seq x y z
N MET A 1 22.09 27.25 -12.07
CA MET A 1 21.65 26.91 -10.71
C MET A 1 22.85 26.35 -9.97
N SER A 2 23.23 26.98 -8.85
CA SER A 2 24.30 26.52 -7.98
C SER A 2 23.92 25.20 -7.28
N LYS A 3 24.90 24.49 -6.72
CA LYS A 3 24.64 23.27 -5.95
C LYS A 3 23.69 23.54 -4.77
N GLU A 4 23.89 24.66 -4.08
CA GLU A 4 23.02 25.09 -2.97
C GLU A 4 21.60 25.46 -3.43
N GLU A 5 21.45 26.11 -4.58
CA GLU A 5 20.12 26.41 -5.15
C GLU A 5 19.37 25.12 -5.54
N ARG A 6 20.08 24.13 -6.09
CA ARG A 6 19.50 22.82 -6.43
C ARG A 6 19.08 22.07 -5.18
N ASP A 7 19.93 22.02 -4.16
CA ASP A 7 19.66 21.29 -2.92
C ASP A 7 18.51 21.96 -2.14
N GLN A 8 18.40 23.29 -2.17
CA GLN A 8 17.25 24.02 -1.61
C GLN A 8 15.95 23.75 -2.38
N GLU A 9 16.00 23.63 -3.70
CA GLU A 9 14.82 23.32 -4.51
C GLU A 9 14.35 21.87 -4.29
N VAL A 10 15.28 20.91 -4.18
CA VAL A 10 14.98 19.53 -3.77
C VAL A 10 14.32 19.54 -2.39
N ILE A 11 14.88 20.25 -1.41
CA ILE A 11 14.28 20.35 -0.08
C ILE A 11 12.86 20.97 -0.16
N ARG A 12 12.66 22.02 -0.96
CA ARG A 12 11.36 22.68 -1.11
C ARG A 12 10.32 21.76 -1.76
N VAL A 13 10.71 21.00 -2.79
CA VAL A 13 9.81 20.10 -3.53
C VAL A 13 9.53 18.82 -2.74
N THR A 14 10.56 18.21 -2.15
CA THR A 14 10.45 16.97 -1.37
C THR A 14 9.75 17.21 -0.03
N PHE A 15 10.11 18.25 0.73
CA PHE A 15 9.54 18.49 2.07
C PHE A 15 8.39 19.51 2.10
N GLY A 16 8.34 20.47 1.17
CA GLY A 16 7.24 21.44 1.08
C GLY A 16 5.96 20.87 0.47
N SER A 17 6.04 19.69 -0.16
CA SER A 17 4.90 18.95 -0.72
C SER A 17 4.39 17.83 0.21
N THR A 18 5.09 17.59 1.32
CA THR A 18 4.67 16.66 2.36
C THR A 18 3.63 17.38 3.25
N PRO A 19 2.42 16.85 3.46
CA PRO A 19 1.44 17.46 4.34
C PRO A 19 2.06 17.72 5.72
N SER A 20 1.74 18.86 6.34
CA SER A 20 2.23 19.22 7.69
C SER A 20 1.92 18.21 8.80
N ASN A 21 1.12 17.18 8.48
CA ASN A 21 0.93 16.01 9.30
C ASN A 21 0.60 14.79 8.43
N ILE A 22 1.57 13.89 8.24
CA ILE A 22 1.42 12.61 7.52
C ILE A 22 0.46 11.63 8.24
N ASN A 23 0.10 11.92 9.49
CA ASN A 23 -0.87 11.17 10.29
C ASN A 23 -2.30 11.74 10.20
N LYS A 24 -2.54 12.85 9.49
CA LYS A 24 -3.92 13.23 9.14
C LYS A 24 -4.42 12.20 8.12
N CYS A 25 -5.64 11.69 8.30
CA CYS A 25 -6.21 10.65 7.44
C CYS A 25 -6.37 11.14 5.99
N TRP A 26 -5.35 10.95 5.16
CA TRP A 26 -5.34 11.28 3.74
C TRP A 26 -5.49 10.01 2.89
N GLY A 27 -6.19 10.15 1.76
CA GLY A 27 -6.18 9.15 0.68
C GLY A 27 -7.30 8.12 0.70
N TRP A 28 -8.56 8.56 0.71
CA TRP A 28 -9.72 7.67 0.55
C TRP A 28 -9.94 7.37 -0.94
N LYS A 29 -9.10 6.53 -1.57
CA LYS A 29 -9.32 6.12 -2.96
C LYS A 29 -10.48 5.11 -3.03
N ILE A 30 -10.69 4.32 -1.97
CA ILE A 30 -11.84 3.43 -1.86
C ILE A 30 -12.96 4.10 -1.04
N SER A 31 -14.11 4.28 -1.70
CA SER A 31 -15.30 4.89 -1.09
C SER A 31 -15.87 4.05 0.06
N GLY A 32 -16.83 4.62 0.78
CA GLY A 32 -17.70 3.82 1.64
C GLY A 32 -18.57 2.84 0.85
N ASN A 33 -19.37 2.03 1.57
CA ASN A 33 -20.33 1.11 0.98
C ASN A 33 -21.19 1.84 -0.09
N PRO A 34 -21.13 1.44 -1.37
CA PRO A 34 -21.83 2.13 -2.46
C PRO A 34 -23.36 2.07 -2.33
N GLU A 35 -23.89 1.09 -1.59
CA GLU A 35 -25.32 0.92 -1.36
C GLU A 35 -25.83 1.73 -0.16
N ARG A 36 -24.95 2.35 0.63
CA ARG A 36 -25.35 3.01 1.88
C ARG A 36 -25.95 4.38 1.63
N VAL A 37 -27.19 4.56 2.08
CA VAL A 37 -27.81 5.89 2.22
C VAL A 37 -27.33 6.54 3.53
N LYS A 38 -26.89 7.81 3.43
CA LYS A 38 -26.33 8.56 4.57
C LYS A 38 -27.29 8.54 5.77
N GLY A 39 -26.76 8.17 6.94
CA GLY A 39 -27.52 8.10 8.20
C GLY A 39 -28.28 6.79 8.43
N THR A 40 -28.20 5.83 7.50
CA THR A 40 -28.87 4.53 7.60
C THR A 40 -27.88 3.37 7.47
N TRP A 41 -28.27 2.20 7.95
CA TRP A 41 -27.56 0.94 7.72
C TRP A 41 -28.32 0.12 6.69
N THR A 42 -27.58 -0.56 5.81
CA THR A 42 -28.14 -1.55 4.89
C THR A 42 -28.64 -2.79 5.63
N GLU A 43 -29.45 -3.63 4.99
CA GLU A 43 -29.88 -4.89 5.62
C GLU A 43 -28.70 -5.83 5.90
N LYS A 44 -27.72 -5.91 5.00
CA LYS A 44 -26.47 -6.65 5.23
C LYS A 44 -25.73 -6.16 6.48
N GLU A 45 -25.70 -4.85 6.71
CA GLU A 45 -25.07 -4.25 7.90
C GLU A 45 -25.80 -4.55 9.20
N LYS A 46 -27.10 -4.85 9.14
CA LYS A 46 -27.92 -5.25 10.30
C LYS A 46 -27.85 -6.74 10.59
N GLU A 47 -27.39 -7.56 9.64
CA GLU A 47 -27.36 -9.02 9.72
C GLU A 47 -26.69 -9.52 11.00
N LEU A 48 -25.56 -8.92 11.40
CA LEU A 48 -24.85 -9.30 12.64
C LEU A 48 -25.77 -9.21 13.87
N GLY A 49 -26.52 -8.12 14.00
CA GLY A 49 -27.43 -7.91 15.12
C GLY A 49 -28.57 -8.93 15.12
N GLN A 50 -29.08 -9.26 13.94
CA GLN A 50 -30.14 -10.26 13.75
C GLN A 50 -29.65 -11.67 14.10
N LEU A 51 -28.49 -12.09 13.58
CA LEU A 51 -27.88 -13.39 13.89
C LEU A 51 -27.61 -13.53 15.39
N ALA A 52 -27.09 -12.48 16.02
CA ALA A 52 -26.82 -12.47 17.46
C ALA A 52 -28.11 -12.57 18.28
N ALA A 53 -29.15 -11.77 17.94
CA ALA A 53 -30.43 -11.80 18.64
C ALA A 53 -31.13 -13.16 18.53
N ASN A 54 -31.06 -13.78 17.34
CA ASN A 54 -31.68 -15.07 17.07
C ASN A 54 -30.83 -16.27 17.50
N LYS A 55 -29.60 -16.04 18.02
CA LYS A 55 -28.61 -17.08 18.32
C LYS A 55 -28.41 -18.04 17.14
N THR A 56 -28.42 -17.51 15.92
CA THR A 56 -28.33 -18.30 14.70
C THR A 56 -26.97 -19.02 14.65
N PRO A 57 -26.94 -20.37 14.56
CA PRO A 57 -25.69 -21.09 14.39
C PRO A 57 -24.98 -20.69 13.10
N GLN A 58 -23.67 -20.50 13.16
CA GLN A 58 -22.84 -20.19 12.00
C GLN A 58 -22.05 -21.42 11.55
N VAL A 59 -21.82 -21.53 10.25
CA VAL A 59 -20.99 -22.58 9.66
C VAL A 59 -19.59 -22.04 9.39
N ARG A 60 -18.58 -22.88 9.66
CA ARG A 60 -17.20 -22.55 9.30
C ARG A 60 -17.01 -22.77 7.82
N GLU A 61 -16.28 -21.86 7.20
CA GLU A 61 -15.83 -22.01 5.83
C GLU A 61 -14.41 -22.59 5.78
N VAL A 62 -14.13 -23.42 4.78
CA VAL A 62 -12.80 -23.96 4.49
C VAL A 62 -12.50 -23.71 3.03
N TRP A 63 -11.34 -23.13 2.74
CA TRP A 63 -10.90 -22.83 1.38
C TRP A 63 -9.39 -23.02 1.24
N ARG A 64 -8.93 -22.96 -0.02
CA ARG A 64 -7.52 -22.99 -0.39
C ARG A 64 -7.11 -21.65 -0.98
N THR A 65 -5.80 -21.41 -1.01
CA THR A 65 -5.24 -20.22 -1.66
C THR A 65 -4.33 -20.57 -2.81
N LYS A 66 -4.31 -19.65 -3.75
CA LYS A 66 -3.30 -19.53 -4.78
C LYS A 66 -2.59 -18.19 -4.59
N THR A 67 -1.28 -18.17 -4.80
CA THR A 67 -0.48 -16.94 -4.70
C THR A 67 -0.01 -16.50 -6.08
N TYR A 68 -0.35 -15.27 -6.45
CA TYR A 68 0.25 -14.57 -7.58
C TYR A 68 1.42 -13.73 -7.10
N VAL A 69 2.52 -13.73 -7.87
CA VAL A 69 3.73 -12.97 -7.56
C VAL A 69 3.97 -11.95 -8.67
N TYR A 70 3.89 -10.68 -8.31
CA TYR A 70 4.08 -9.54 -9.17
C TYR A 70 5.45 -8.93 -8.90
N TRP A 71 6.27 -8.78 -9.95
CA TRP A 71 7.60 -8.16 -9.85
C TRP A 71 7.57 -6.77 -10.48
N ALA A 72 8.35 -5.84 -9.94
CA ALA A 72 8.61 -4.56 -10.60
C ALA A 72 9.15 -4.80 -12.03
N PRO A 73 8.75 -4.00 -13.03
CA PRO A 73 8.03 -2.73 -12.94
C PRO A 73 6.50 -2.87 -12.91
N PHE A 74 5.96 -4.06 -12.62
CA PHE A 74 4.52 -4.32 -12.48
C PHE A 74 3.70 -4.15 -13.77
N ASN A 75 4.28 -4.53 -14.91
CA ASN A 75 3.60 -4.50 -16.21
C ASN A 75 2.69 -5.72 -16.42
N TYR A 76 1.56 -5.76 -15.72
CA TYR A 76 0.55 -6.82 -15.81
C TYR A 76 -0.79 -6.21 -16.20
N ALA A 77 -1.62 -6.94 -16.94
CA ALA A 77 -2.88 -6.42 -17.49
C ALA A 77 -3.87 -5.94 -16.42
N ASN A 78 -3.79 -6.52 -15.21
CA ASN A 78 -4.64 -6.24 -14.07
C ASN A 78 -3.98 -5.30 -13.04
N VAL A 79 -2.84 -4.70 -13.39
CA VAL A 79 -2.09 -3.81 -12.49
C VAL A 79 -1.98 -2.41 -13.08
N LYS A 80 -2.27 -1.40 -12.27
CA LYS A 80 -2.07 0.02 -12.60
C LYS A 80 -1.05 0.63 -11.65
N VAL A 81 0.03 1.16 -12.20
CA VAL A 81 1.05 1.91 -11.42
C VAL A 81 0.85 3.41 -11.63
N GLU A 82 0.74 4.15 -10.54
CA GLU A 82 0.77 5.61 -10.49
C GLU A 82 2.02 6.00 -9.72
N LEU A 83 3.05 6.52 -10.40
CA LEU A 83 4.33 6.84 -9.74
C LEU A 83 4.18 7.96 -8.71
N GLY A 84 3.46 9.02 -9.05
CA GLY A 84 3.41 10.19 -8.18
C GLY A 84 3.27 11.51 -8.89
N ARG A 85 3.53 12.58 -8.16
CA ARG A 85 3.64 13.93 -8.71
C ARG A 85 4.96 14.06 -9.49
N PRO A 86 5.01 14.86 -10.57
CA PRO A 86 6.25 15.14 -11.27
C PRO A 86 7.31 15.76 -10.34
N ASP A 87 8.58 15.52 -10.65
CA ASP A 87 9.75 16.13 -10.00
C ASP A 87 9.90 15.85 -8.50
N THR A 88 9.18 14.87 -7.93
CA THR A 88 9.35 14.50 -6.51
C THR A 88 10.45 13.48 -6.27
N GLY A 89 10.96 12.83 -7.33
CA GLY A 89 11.93 11.73 -7.23
C GLY A 89 11.34 10.34 -7.47
N CYS A 90 10.02 10.24 -7.71
CA CYS A 90 9.39 8.97 -8.06
C CYS A 90 9.83 8.49 -9.46
N GLU A 91 10.25 7.23 -9.57
CA GLU A 91 10.80 6.67 -10.80
C GLU A 91 10.73 5.14 -10.83
N PHE A 92 10.99 4.57 -12.01
CA PHE A 92 11.44 3.19 -12.11
C PHE A 92 12.96 3.18 -12.17
N ASN A 93 13.60 2.47 -11.25
CA ASN A 93 15.05 2.37 -11.17
C ASN A 93 15.48 0.90 -10.95
N PRO A 94 16.79 0.58 -10.91
CA PRO A 94 17.26 -0.80 -10.76
C PRO A 94 16.79 -1.49 -9.48
N ASP A 95 16.39 -0.73 -8.45
CA ASP A 95 15.82 -1.29 -7.23
C ASP A 95 14.35 -1.69 -7.40
N GLY A 96 13.55 -0.96 -8.20
CA GLY A 96 12.13 -1.25 -8.40
C GLY A 96 11.31 -0.05 -8.86
N ALA A 97 10.06 0.01 -8.39
CA ALA A 97 9.18 1.15 -8.61
C ALA A 97 9.17 2.04 -7.35
N GLU A 98 9.83 3.18 -7.42
CA GLU A 98 9.88 4.18 -6.37
C GLU A 98 8.67 5.11 -6.49
N LEU A 99 7.75 4.99 -5.52
CA LEU A 99 6.49 5.74 -5.55
C LEU A 99 6.58 6.96 -4.65
N ASP A 100 5.97 8.06 -5.11
CA ASP A 100 5.67 9.24 -4.30
C ASP A 100 4.78 8.86 -3.11
N ILE A 101 4.72 9.74 -2.11
CA ILE A 101 3.92 9.51 -0.91
C ILE A 101 2.47 9.23 -1.27
N TYR A 102 1.90 8.22 -0.61
CA TYR A 102 0.47 7.94 -0.73
C TYR A 102 -0.37 9.19 -0.34
N PRO A 103 -1.43 9.56 -1.09
CA PRO A 103 -2.06 8.82 -2.19
C PRO A 103 -1.59 9.19 -3.61
N TYR A 104 -0.55 10.01 -3.75
CA TYR A 104 -0.07 10.45 -5.05
C TYR A 104 0.61 9.31 -5.82
N GLY A 105 1.46 8.54 -5.13
CA GLY A 105 2.01 7.28 -5.64
C GLY A 105 1.20 6.08 -5.15
N SER A 106 0.84 5.16 -6.04
CA SER A 106 0.19 3.90 -5.67
C SER A 106 0.24 2.82 -6.76
N ILE A 107 0.13 1.57 -6.35
CA ILE A 107 -0.09 0.40 -7.23
C ILE A 107 -1.47 -0.16 -6.94
N THR A 108 -2.32 -0.24 -7.97
CA THR A 108 -3.64 -0.87 -7.89
C THR A 108 -3.58 -2.24 -8.54
N ILE A 109 -4.12 -3.26 -7.87
CA ILE A 109 -4.25 -4.62 -8.41
C ILE A 109 -5.71 -5.05 -8.28
N GLU A 110 -6.28 -5.52 -9.39
CA GLU A 110 -7.60 -6.17 -9.41
C GLU A 110 -7.42 -7.65 -9.76
N GLU A 111 -8.15 -8.53 -9.09
CA GLU A 111 -8.16 -9.96 -9.39
C GLU A 111 -9.59 -10.43 -9.68
N ASP A 112 -9.71 -11.44 -10.52
CA ASP A 112 -11.00 -12.10 -10.78
C ASP A 112 -11.42 -12.97 -9.57
N GLU A 113 -10.45 -13.57 -8.89
CA GLU A 113 -10.65 -14.34 -7.66
C GLU A 113 -10.57 -13.45 -6.41
N PRO A 114 -11.30 -13.76 -5.32
CA PRO A 114 -11.28 -12.94 -4.11
C PRO A 114 -9.88 -12.84 -3.51
N ILE A 115 -9.34 -11.63 -3.42
CA ILE A 115 -8.08 -11.33 -2.73
C ILE A 115 -8.32 -11.46 -1.23
N VAL A 116 -7.48 -12.25 -0.54
CA VAL A 116 -7.57 -12.51 0.90
C VAL A 116 -6.30 -12.14 1.65
N ALA A 117 -5.18 -11.94 0.95
CA ALA A 117 -3.97 -11.41 1.57
C ALA A 117 -3.07 -10.71 0.54
N VAL A 118 -2.30 -9.73 1.02
CA VAL A 118 -1.27 -9.06 0.22
C VAL A 118 0.02 -8.96 1.03
N THR A 119 1.14 -9.31 0.41
CA THR A 119 2.47 -9.06 0.96
C THR A 119 3.24 -8.13 0.03
N VAL A 120 3.75 -7.02 0.57
CA VAL A 120 4.60 -6.06 -0.13
C VAL A 120 6.03 -6.23 0.35
N ILE A 121 6.96 -6.40 -0.59
CA ILE A 121 8.40 -6.47 -0.34
C ILE A 121 9.06 -5.32 -1.10
N GLY A 122 9.85 -4.53 -0.38
CA GLY A 122 10.50 -3.34 -0.91
C GLY A 122 11.43 -2.73 0.12
N SER A 123 11.70 -1.44 0.00
CA SER A 123 12.54 -0.70 0.94
C SER A 123 12.14 0.77 0.95
N GLY A 124 12.31 1.44 2.09
CA GLY A 124 12.24 2.90 2.14
C GLY A 124 13.46 3.54 1.48
N CYS A 125 13.34 4.78 1.04
CA CYS A 125 14.50 5.60 0.64
C CYS A 125 15.20 6.21 1.86
N SER A 126 14.51 6.19 3.00
CA SER A 126 15.06 6.38 4.34
C SER A 126 14.64 5.22 5.25
N THR A 127 15.30 5.08 6.39
CA THR A 127 14.85 4.17 7.45
C THR A 127 13.45 4.56 7.95
N ASN A 128 12.79 3.64 8.67
CA ASN A 128 11.41 3.82 9.14
C ASN A 128 10.42 4.00 7.97
N GLY A 129 10.44 3.02 7.06
CA GLY A 129 9.48 2.89 5.97
C GLY A 129 8.09 2.52 6.47
N PHE A 130 7.09 2.73 5.61
CA PHE A 130 5.74 2.28 5.84
C PHE A 130 5.07 1.86 4.53
N VAL A 131 4.10 0.96 4.64
CA VAL A 131 3.20 0.55 3.55
C VAL A 131 1.76 0.77 4.00
N VAL A 132 0.96 1.33 3.10
CA VAL A 132 -0.49 1.53 3.26
C VAL A 132 -1.20 0.60 2.28
N LEU A 133 -2.28 -0.02 2.75
CA LEU A 133 -3.17 -0.82 1.92
C LEU A 133 -4.61 -0.34 2.10
N GLU A 134 -5.27 -0.05 0.98
CA GLU A 134 -6.73 0.02 0.91
C GLU A 134 -7.25 -1.19 0.11
N ALA A 135 -8.41 -1.74 0.46
CA ALA A 135 -9.07 -2.76 -0.35
C ALA A 135 -10.59 -2.56 -0.48
N GLU A 136 -11.11 -2.95 -1.65
CA GLU A 136 -12.54 -2.94 -1.96
C GLU A 136 -13.10 -4.33 -1.64
N PRO A 137 -13.80 -4.51 -0.50
CA PRO A 137 -14.35 -5.81 -0.13
C PRO A 137 -15.45 -6.23 -1.11
N LEU A 138 -15.54 -7.54 -1.37
CA LEU A 138 -16.68 -8.12 -2.12
C LEU A 138 -17.99 -7.95 -1.36
N GLU A 139 -17.94 -8.03 -0.03
CA GLU A 139 -19.11 -7.87 0.83
C GLU A 139 -18.98 -6.70 1.79
N TRP A 140 -19.88 -5.74 1.68
CA TRP A 140 -20.00 -4.60 2.60
C TRP A 140 -20.88 -4.94 3.81
N LYS A 141 -20.54 -6.03 4.51
CA LYS A 141 -21.35 -6.61 5.60
C LYS A 141 -21.37 -5.78 6.89
N TYR A 142 -20.43 -4.86 7.09
CA TYR A 142 -20.30 -4.11 8.34
C TYR A 142 -20.32 -2.60 8.07
N PRO A 143 -20.76 -1.77 9.04
CA PRO A 143 -20.76 -0.33 8.90
C PRO A 143 -19.38 0.29 8.56
N ARG A 144 -18.29 -0.44 8.80
CA ARG A 144 -16.89 -0.02 8.57
C ARG A 144 -16.08 -1.09 7.81
N THR A 145 -16.63 -1.68 6.74
CA THR A 145 -15.90 -2.73 5.99
C THR A 145 -14.81 -2.20 5.05
N ALA A 146 -14.77 -0.89 4.77
CA ALA A 146 -13.69 -0.33 3.95
C ALA A 146 -12.33 -0.71 4.57
N VAL A 147 -11.54 -1.47 3.84
CA VAL A 147 -10.27 -2.00 4.35
C VAL A 147 -9.24 -0.90 4.24
N ARG A 148 -8.65 -0.54 5.37
CA ARG A 148 -7.56 0.44 5.49
C ARG A 148 -6.59 -0.05 6.52
N MET A 149 -5.38 -0.36 6.07
CA MET A 149 -4.33 -0.86 6.92
C MET A 149 -3.04 -0.11 6.64
N ARG A 150 -2.20 -0.01 7.65
CA ARG A 150 -0.88 0.59 7.55
C ARG A 150 0.07 -0.20 8.42
N GLN A 151 1.23 -0.51 7.89
CA GLN A 151 2.34 -1.08 8.64
C GLN A 151 3.49 -0.08 8.64
N ASP A 152 3.88 0.36 9.83
CA ASP A 152 4.95 1.32 10.07
C ASP A 152 6.22 0.64 10.59
N ASN A 153 7.29 1.42 10.74
CA ASN A 153 8.59 0.98 11.26
C ASN A 153 9.19 -0.17 10.45
N LEU A 154 8.97 -0.16 9.13
CA LEU A 154 9.61 -1.09 8.22
C LEU A 154 11.10 -0.74 8.11
N TRP A 155 11.94 -1.71 8.47
CA TRP A 155 13.39 -1.58 8.45
C TRP A 155 13.96 -2.23 7.20
N GLY A 156 14.72 -1.45 6.44
CA GLY A 156 15.20 -1.79 5.11
C GLY A 156 15.21 -0.52 4.25
N MET A 157 16.40 -0.01 4.00
CA MET A 157 16.64 1.17 3.17
C MET A 157 17.34 0.72 1.89
N HIS A 158 16.97 1.23 0.72
CA HIS A 158 17.87 1.07 -0.42
C HIS A 158 19.05 2.04 -0.28
N VAL A 159 20.20 1.69 -0.85
CA VAL A 159 21.34 2.60 -0.86
C VAL A 159 21.10 3.61 -1.95
N ARG A 160 20.96 4.90 -1.61
CA ARG A 160 20.83 5.97 -2.61
C ARG A 160 21.98 5.92 -3.60
N GLY A 161 21.71 6.23 -4.87
CA GLY A 161 22.70 6.13 -5.94
C GLY A 161 23.98 6.94 -5.68
N ASP A 162 23.87 8.13 -5.10
CA ASP A 162 25.03 8.96 -4.72
C ASP A 162 25.89 8.30 -3.64
N ALA A 163 25.28 7.71 -2.61
CA ALA A 163 25.95 6.92 -1.59
C ALA A 163 26.62 5.67 -2.19
N TRP A 164 25.94 4.98 -3.11
CA TRP A 164 26.48 3.82 -3.82
C TRP A 164 27.75 4.18 -4.60
N PHE A 165 27.70 5.24 -5.41
CA PHE A 165 28.87 5.71 -6.16
C PHE A 165 30.00 6.25 -5.27
N ALA A 166 29.71 6.60 -4.01
CA ALA A 166 30.70 6.94 -2.99
C ALA A 166 31.29 5.71 -2.27
N GLY A 167 30.87 4.49 -2.63
CA GLY A 167 31.41 3.23 -2.10
C GLY A 167 30.62 2.64 -0.94
N ILE A 168 29.45 3.20 -0.59
CA ILE A 168 28.52 2.54 0.33
C ILE A 168 27.88 1.38 -0.42
N THR A 169 27.82 0.22 0.23
CA THR A 169 27.22 -1.00 -0.36
C THR A 169 26.10 -1.51 0.55
N GLU A 170 25.52 -2.64 0.18
CA GLU A 170 24.49 -3.34 0.94
C GLU A 170 24.99 -3.83 2.32
N THR A 171 26.29 -3.72 2.62
CA THR A 171 26.82 -3.99 3.95
C THR A 171 26.54 -2.87 4.96
N TRP A 172 25.95 -1.75 4.54
CA TRP A 172 25.52 -0.70 5.45
C TRP A 172 24.42 -1.20 6.39
N ASN A 173 24.47 -0.80 7.67
CA ASN A 173 23.59 -1.35 8.72
C ASN A 173 22.09 -1.19 8.43
N ASP A 174 21.72 -0.14 7.70
CA ASP A 174 20.32 0.13 7.37
C ASP A 174 19.92 -0.37 5.96
N ALA A 175 20.88 -0.85 5.17
CA ALA A 175 20.61 -1.32 3.82
C ALA A 175 19.84 -2.65 3.86
N GLY A 176 18.79 -2.78 3.05
CA GLY A 176 18.06 -4.03 2.94
C GLY A 176 16.61 -3.90 2.51
N LEU A 177 15.91 -5.04 2.53
CA LEU A 177 14.50 -5.15 2.23
C LEU A 177 13.67 -5.21 3.50
N SER A 178 12.50 -4.59 3.46
CA SER A 178 11.40 -4.77 4.39
C SER A 178 10.22 -5.49 3.74
N SER A 179 9.38 -6.10 4.58
CA SER A 179 8.16 -6.77 4.16
C SER A 179 6.98 -6.35 5.05
N ALA A 180 5.84 -6.08 4.42
CA ALA A 180 4.56 -5.86 5.09
C ALA A 180 3.54 -6.87 4.58
N ARG A 181 2.84 -7.55 5.50
CA ARG A 181 1.75 -8.48 5.16
C ARG A 181 0.45 -7.98 5.74
N PHE A 182 -0.60 -8.03 4.93
CA PHE A 182 -1.96 -7.69 5.30
C PHE A 182 -2.87 -8.87 4.97
N ASP A 183 -3.59 -9.37 5.97
CA ASP A 183 -4.68 -10.34 5.78
C ASP A 183 -6.01 -9.56 5.67
N LEU A 184 -6.82 -9.89 4.67
CA LEU A 184 -7.95 -9.10 4.23
C LEU A 184 -9.24 -9.93 4.30
N PRO A 185 -10.42 -9.30 4.49
CA PRO A 185 -11.65 -9.90 4.01
C PRO A 185 -11.56 -10.06 2.48
N GLU A 186 -12.35 -10.98 1.93
CA GLU A 186 -12.46 -11.17 0.49
C GLU A 186 -12.69 -9.84 -0.23
N SER A 187 -11.74 -9.46 -1.09
CA SER A 187 -11.68 -8.17 -1.76
C SER A 187 -11.47 -8.35 -3.25
N LYS A 188 -12.08 -7.48 -4.06
CA LYS A 188 -11.90 -7.49 -5.52
C LYS A 188 -10.61 -6.79 -5.94
N LYS A 189 -10.26 -5.75 -5.20
CA LYS A 189 -9.24 -4.78 -5.58
C LYS A 189 -8.47 -4.35 -4.35
N VAL A 190 -7.18 -4.16 -4.53
CA VAL A 190 -6.27 -3.57 -3.53
C VAL A 190 -5.55 -2.37 -4.12
N ILE A 191 -5.28 -1.36 -3.30
CA ILE A 191 -4.49 -0.20 -3.62
C ILE A 191 -3.37 -0.11 -2.59
N LEU A 192 -2.14 -0.11 -3.07
CA LEU A 192 -0.93 -0.14 -2.26
C LEU A 192 -0.24 1.20 -2.41
N GLY A 193 0.13 1.79 -1.29
CA GLY A 193 0.98 2.98 -1.22
C GLY A 193 2.10 2.76 -0.21
N GLY A 194 3.10 3.62 -0.23
CA GLY A 194 4.18 3.55 0.74
C GLY A 194 4.86 4.89 0.93
N GLY A 195 5.83 4.89 1.83
CA GLY A 195 6.77 5.98 2.00
C GLY A 195 7.79 5.67 3.09
N SER A 196 8.58 6.66 3.48
CA SER A 196 9.45 6.62 4.66
C SER A 196 9.40 7.91 5.46
N ASN A 197 9.67 7.79 6.76
CA ASN A 197 9.77 8.93 7.66
C ASN A 197 11.23 9.43 7.71
N GLY A 198 11.66 10.16 6.68
CA GLY A 198 13.04 10.62 6.59
C GLY A 198 13.26 11.73 5.57
N ALA A 199 14.50 11.89 5.13
CA ALA A 199 14.87 12.94 4.18
C ALA A 199 14.33 12.65 2.77
N ASP A 200 14.12 11.38 2.46
CA ASP A 200 13.50 10.92 1.24
C ASP A 200 12.22 10.16 1.62
N PRO A 201 11.03 10.66 1.23
CA PRO A 201 9.77 10.13 1.73
C PRO A 201 9.23 8.95 0.90
N HIS A 202 9.95 8.46 -0.12
CA HIS A 202 9.44 7.40 -0.98
C HIS A 202 9.67 5.99 -0.43
N TYR A 203 8.90 5.05 -0.97
CA TYR A 203 9.11 3.61 -0.78
C TYR A 203 9.23 2.95 -2.15
N CYS A 204 10.28 2.15 -2.33
CA CYS A 204 10.57 1.45 -3.56
C CYS A 204 10.00 0.02 -3.50
N PHE A 205 8.98 -0.23 -4.31
CA PHE A 205 8.28 -1.51 -4.42
C PHE A 205 9.02 -2.44 -5.37
N ARG A 206 9.28 -3.69 -4.94
CA ARG A 206 10.01 -4.67 -5.74
C ARG A 206 9.18 -5.91 -6.07
N VAL A 207 8.50 -6.45 -5.06
CA VAL A 207 7.67 -7.65 -5.19
C VAL A 207 6.37 -7.44 -4.44
N ILE A 208 5.26 -7.83 -5.07
CA ILE A 208 3.95 -7.90 -4.42
C ILE A 208 3.44 -9.33 -4.58
N ARG A 209 3.05 -9.96 -3.48
CA ARG A 209 2.39 -11.27 -3.48
C ARG A 209 0.93 -11.08 -3.13
N VAL A 210 0.05 -11.60 -3.97
CA VAL A 210 -1.40 -11.53 -3.77
C VAL A 210 -1.89 -12.96 -3.58
N GLU A 211 -2.48 -13.23 -2.42
CA GLU A 211 -3.17 -14.50 -2.17
C GLU A 211 -4.64 -14.33 -2.50
N VAL A 212 -5.14 -15.20 -3.38
CA VAL A 212 -6.55 -15.27 -3.75
C VAL A 212 -7.17 -16.57 -3.24
N LYS A 213 -8.47 -16.50 -2.93
CA LYS A 213 -9.28 -17.66 -2.54
C LYS A 213 -9.61 -18.51 -3.77
N GLU A 214 -9.18 -19.76 -3.76
CA GLU A 214 -9.48 -20.74 -4.81
C GLU A 214 -10.88 -21.32 -4.60
N ARG A 215 -11.67 -21.41 -5.67
CA ARG A 215 -12.94 -22.15 -5.65
C ARG A 215 -12.62 -23.65 -5.58
N VAL A 216 -13.04 -24.29 -4.49
CA VAL A 216 -12.90 -25.74 -4.27
C VAL A 216 -14.02 -26.49 -5.00
#